data_AF-A0A352UHS9-F1
#
_entry.id   AF-A0A352UHS9-F1
#
_cell.length_a   1.000
_cell.length_b   1.000
_cell.length_c   1.000
_cell.angle_alpha   90.00
_cell.angle_beta   90.00
_cell.angle_gamma   90.00
#
_symmetry.space_group_name_H-M   'P 1'
#
loop_
_entity.id
_entity.type
_entity.pdbx_description
1 polymer ?
#
loop_
_entity_poly.entity_id
_entity_poly.type
_entity_poly.pdbx_seq_one_letter_code
_entity_poly.pdbx_strand_id
1 'polypeptide(L)' 'TAQNHGYAVDADSLPSDVEVSHINLNDGTVEGLRHRSLPIMSIQYHS' A
#
# COMPACT_ATOMS: atom_id res chain seq x y z
N THR A 1 7.14 8.40 8.23
CA THR A 1 6.78 8.88 6.87
C THR A 1 6.01 10.19 7.01
N ALA A 2 5.92 11.00 5.96
CA ALA A 2 5.01 12.16 5.93
C ALA A 2 3.70 11.74 5.24
N GLN A 3 2.57 11.94 5.92
CA GLN A 3 1.26 11.46 5.50
C GLN A 3 0.27 12.63 5.43
N ASN A 4 -0.50 12.72 4.35
CA ASN A 4 -1.62 13.65 4.25
C ASN A 4 -2.65 13.13 3.23
N HIS A 5 -3.31 12.01 3.57
CA HIS A 5 -4.37 11.40 2.77
C HIS A 5 -5.55 11.04 3.68
N GLY A 6 -6.76 11.01 3.11
CA GLY A 6 -8.01 10.68 3.83
C GLY A 6 -8.71 9.41 3.34
N TYR A 7 -8.14 8.75 2.32
CA TYR A 7 -8.59 7.47 1.80
C TYR A 7 -7.45 6.46 1.88
N ALA A 8 -7.77 5.18 2.03
CA ALA A 8 -6.82 4.08 2.04
C ALA A 8 -7.31 2.95 1.13
N VAL A 9 -6.39 2.12 0.65
CA VAL A 9 -6.71 0.93 -0.14
C VAL A 9 -7.19 -0.18 0.79
N ASP A 10 -8.28 -0.85 0.42
CA ASP A 10 -8.75 -2.06 1.08
C ASP A 10 -7.92 -3.27 0.62
N ALA A 11 -7.21 -3.91 1.55
CA ALA A 11 -6.34 -5.05 1.28
C ALA A 11 -7.11 -6.26 0.73
N ASP A 12 -8.36 -6.45 1.14
CA ASP A 12 -9.19 -7.59 0.72
C ASP A 12 -9.71 -7.44 -0.72
N SER A 13 -9.59 -6.24 -1.28
CA SER A 13 -9.98 -5.94 -2.66
C SER A 13 -8.87 -6.16 -3.69
N LEU A 14 -7.66 -6.53 -3.26
CA LEU A 14 -6.50 -6.62 -4.15
C LEU A 14 -6.61 -7.81 -5.12
N PRO A 15 -6.27 -7.60 -6.40
CA PRO A 15 -6.15 -8.70 -7.35
C PRO A 15 -4.95 -9.59 -6.99
N SER A 16 -4.97 -10.85 -7.44
CA SER A 16 -3.98 -11.86 -7.05
C SER A 16 -2.53 -11.55 -7.42
N ASP A 17 -2.31 -10.66 -8.39
CA ASP A 17 -1.02 -10.25 -8.92
C ASP A 17 -0.37 -9.06 -8.17
N VAL A 18 -1.09 -8.49 -7.20
CA VAL A 18 -0.61 -7.40 -6.32
C VAL A 18 -0.53 -7.89 -4.88
N GLU A 19 0.46 -7.40 -4.14
CA GLU A 19 0.62 -7.65 -2.71
C GLU A 19 0.88 -6.36 -1.93
N VAL A 20 0.47 -6.35 -0.66
CA VAL A 20 0.79 -5.26 0.26
C VAL A 20 2.28 -5.29 0.58
N SER A 21 2.95 -4.15 0.41
CA SER A 21 4.39 -4.01 0.68
C SER A 21 4.68 -3.25 1.98
N HIS A 22 3.78 -2.36 2.41
CA HIS A 22 3.92 -1.58 3.63
C HIS A 22 2.58 -1.49 4.36
N ILE A 23 2.64 -1.52 5.68
CA ILE A 23 1.48 -1.39 6.58
C ILE A 23 1.77 -0.26 7.58
N ASN A 24 0.75 0.55 7.84
CA ASN A 24 0.80 1.56 8.89
C ASN A 24 0.82 0.86 10.27
N LEU A 25 1.81 1.18 11.10
CA LEU A 25 1.96 0.54 12.41
C LEU A 25 0.91 0.97 13.44
N ASN A 26 0.25 2.11 13.26
CA ASN A 26 -0.71 2.63 14.23
C ASN A 26 -2.11 2.04 14.03
N ASP A 27 -2.54 1.86 12.78
CA ASP A 27 -3.93 1.49 12.45
C ASP A 27 -4.06 0.30 11.48
N GLY A 28 -2.94 -0.23 10.96
CA GLY A 28 -2.94 -1.39 10.07
C GLY A 28 -3.36 -1.10 8.63
N THR A 29 -3.56 0.16 8.24
CA THR A 29 -3.92 0.52 6.87
C THR A 29 -2.79 0.25 5.87
N VAL A 30 -3.16 0.02 4.60
CA VAL A 30 -2.21 -0.23 3.51
C VAL A 30 -1.42 1.05 3.19
N GLU A 31 -0.10 0.96 3.25
CA GLU A 31 0.82 2.08 3.01
C GLU A 31 1.68 1.92 1.75
N GLY A 32 1.56 0.79 1.07
CA GLY A 32 2.28 0.53 -0.16
C GLY A 32 1.87 -0.79 -0.80
N LEU A 33 2.01 -0.85 -2.12
CA LEU A 33 1.70 -2.03 -2.93
C LEU A 33 2.90 -2.38 -3.81
N ARG A 34 2.99 -3.66 -4.18
CA ARG A 34 3.95 -4.16 -5.18
C ARG A 34 3.27 -5.17 -6.09
N HIS A 35 3.55 -5.10 -7.39
CA HIS A 35 3.19 -6.19 -8.30
C HIS A 35 4.13 -7.39 -8.06
N ARG A 36 3.60 -8.60 -8.05
CA ARG A 36 4.37 -9.83 -7.78
C ARG A 36 5.47 -10.16 -8.79
N SER A 37 5.36 -9.66 -10.03
CA SER A 37 6.19 -10.11 -11.17
C SER A 37 6.76 -8.93 -11.97
N LEU A 38 5.97 -7.87 -12.15
CA LEU A 38 6.42 -6.66 -12.84
C LEU A 38 7.16 -5.73 -11.87
N PRO A 39 8.11 -4.91 -12.34
CA PRO A 39 8.84 -3.95 -11.51
C PRO A 39 7.98 -2.70 -11.21
N ILE A 40 6.83 -2.91 -10.56
CA ILE A 40 5.85 -1.86 -10.26
C ILE A 40 5.63 -1.84 -8.75
N MET A 41 5.76 -0.64 -8.16
CA MET A 41 5.45 -0.39 -6.76
C MET A 41 4.84 0.98 -6.57
N SER A 42 4.13 1.15 -5.46
CA SER A 42 3.62 2.44 -4.99
C SER A 42 3.77 2.54 -3.47
N ILE A 43 3.74 3.79 -2.98
CA ILE A 43 3.69 4.14 -1.57
C ILE A 43 2.53 5.13 -1.36
N GLN A 44 1.92 5.08 -0.18
CA GLN A 44 0.82 5.95 0.21
C GLN A 44 1.31 7.25 0.87
N TYR A 45 2.57 7.26 1.31
CA TYR A 45 3.24 8.39 1.93
C TYR A 45 4.11 9.19 0.97
N HIS A 46 4.52 10.37 1.44
CA HIS A 46 5.62 11.12 0.86
C HIS A 46 6.95 10.71 1.54
N SER A 47 7.91 10.32 0.70
CA SER A 47 9.31 10.05 1.07
C SER A 47 10.17 11.30 1.00
#